data_AF-A0A7D9KFH3-F1
#
_entry.id   AF-A0A7D9KFH3-F1
#
_cell.length_a   1.000
_cell.length_b   1.000
_cell.length_c   1.000
_cell.angle_alpha   90.00
_cell.angle_beta   90.00
_cell.angle_gamma   90.00
#
_symmetry.space_group_name_H-M   'P 1'
#
loop_
_entity.id
_entity.type
_entity.pdbx_description
1 polymer ?
#
loop_
_entity_poly.entity_id
_entity_poly.type
_entity_poly.pdbx_seq_one_letter_code
_entity_poly.pdbx_strand_id
1 'polypeptide(L)'
;AVIGFTSQTYDVPEDQKAQISIEFIRGEATLPVTVRLSTSPTTASEEDFKSREVDVTFQAGETGPKVVEIDLVDDLLVEAMESFNVSLVSTSNPAVSLENPATVNILDNDEAVIGFTQDVYEIIEGSGKARVKVGLLSGETAVPVTV
;
A
#
# COMPACT_ATOMS: atom_id res chain seq x y z
N ALA A 1 -9.26 -10.01 -26.97
CA ALA A 1 -8.69 -10.63 -25.74
C ALA A 1 -8.75 -9.61 -24.61
N VAL A 2 -8.62 -10.03 -23.36
CA VAL A 2 -8.68 -9.15 -22.19
C VAL A 2 -7.45 -9.37 -21.32
N ILE A 3 -6.73 -8.30 -21.02
CA ILE A 3 -5.67 -8.29 -20.02
C ILE A 3 -6.22 -7.63 -18.76
N GLY A 4 -5.94 -8.21 -17.60
CA GLY A 4 -6.38 -7.70 -16.31
C GLY A 4 -5.45 -8.12 -15.19
N PHE A 5 -5.77 -7.68 -13.98
CA PHE A 5 -5.05 -8.07 -12.77
C PHE A 5 -5.49 -9.45 -12.30
N THR A 6 -4.57 -10.24 -11.74
CA THR A 6 -4.90 -11.55 -11.15
C THR A 6 -5.65 -11.42 -9.82
N SER A 7 -5.55 -10.27 -9.16
CA SER A 7 -6.33 -9.86 -8.00
C SER A 7 -6.80 -8.41 -8.15
N GLN A 8 -7.98 -8.09 -7.61
CA GLN A 8 -8.49 -6.71 -7.56
C GLN A 8 -8.01 -5.96 -6.31
N THR A 9 -7.52 -6.67 -5.30
CA THR A 9 -7.02 -6.10 -4.05
C THR A 9 -5.70 -6.78 -3.67
N TYR A 10 -4.74 -5.97 -3.25
CA TYR A 10 -3.44 -6.40 -2.73
C TYR A 10 -3.25 -5.75 -1.36
N ASP A 11 -3.24 -6.55 -0.30
CA ASP A 11 -2.90 -6.07 1.04
C ASP A 11 -1.42 -6.35 1.27
N VAL A 12 -0.62 -5.30 1.44
CA VAL A 12 0.84 -5.39 1.44
C VAL A 12 1.39 -4.64 2.65
N PRO A 13 2.15 -5.30 3.54
CA PRO A 13 2.89 -4.60 4.59
C PRO A 13 3.90 -3.61 3.99
N GLU A 14 4.06 -2.46 4.63
CA GLU A 14 4.93 -1.38 4.14
C GLU A 14 6.42 -1.77 4.05
N ASP A 15 6.86 -2.74 4.84
CA ASP A 15 8.22 -3.36 4.77
C ASP A 15 8.47 -4.23 3.53
N GLN A 16 7.48 -4.34 2.64
CA GLN A 16 7.52 -5.18 1.45
C GLN A 16 7.29 -4.40 0.17
N LYS A 17 7.66 -5.03 -0.95
CA LYS A 17 7.28 -4.54 -2.28
C LYS A 17 5.92 -5.08 -2.66
N ALA A 18 5.05 -4.22 -3.20
CA ALA A 18 3.79 -4.66 -3.78
C ALA A 18 4.05 -5.40 -5.10
N GLN A 19 3.69 -6.68 -5.16
CA GLN A 19 3.84 -7.54 -6.35
C GLN A 19 2.54 -7.61 -7.15
N ILE A 20 2.38 -6.70 -8.11
CA ILE A 20 1.17 -6.59 -8.92
C ILE A 20 1.27 -7.53 -10.11
N SER A 21 0.34 -8.47 -10.21
CA SER A 21 0.32 -9.47 -11.28
C SER A 21 -0.76 -9.16 -12.31
N ILE A 22 -0.36 -9.15 -13.58
CA ILE A 22 -1.27 -8.96 -14.72
C ILE A 22 -1.14 -10.10 -15.72
N GLU A 23 -2.25 -10.51 -16.32
CA GLU A 23 -2.28 -11.63 -17.26
C GLU A 23 -3.38 -11.48 -18.32
N PHE A 24 -3.36 -12.36 -19.32
CA PHE A 24 -4.52 -12.51 -20.20
C PHE A 24 -5.62 -13.30 -19.48
N ILE A 25 -6.52 -12.60 -18.81
CA ILE A 25 -7.66 -13.21 -18.11
C ILE A 25 -8.68 -13.82 -19.08
N ARG A 26 -8.69 -13.39 -20.35
CA ARG A 26 -9.51 -14.00 -21.42
C ARG A 26 -8.84 -13.92 -22.79
N GLY A 27 -8.77 -15.07 -23.47
CA GLY A 27 -8.21 -15.17 -24.82
C GLY A 27 -6.69 -14.94 -24.84
N GLU A 28 -6.15 -14.67 -26.02
CA GLU A 28 -4.71 -14.48 -26.24
C GLU A 28 -4.46 -13.56 -27.45
N ALA A 29 -3.19 -13.23 -27.69
CA ALA A 29 -2.76 -12.49 -28.88
C ALA A 29 -1.65 -13.23 -29.63
N THR A 30 -1.74 -13.27 -30.96
CA THR A 30 -0.75 -13.91 -31.83
C THR A 30 0.39 -12.97 -32.26
N LEU A 31 0.34 -11.71 -31.82
CA LEU A 31 1.37 -10.70 -31.97
C LEU A 31 1.71 -10.14 -30.58
N PRO A 32 2.92 -9.60 -30.35
CA PRO A 32 3.25 -8.98 -29.09
C PRO A 32 2.29 -7.85 -28.72
N VAL A 33 1.90 -7.77 -27.45
CA VAL A 33 1.04 -6.73 -26.90
C VAL A 33 1.77 -6.05 -25.75
N THR A 34 1.88 -4.73 -25.83
CA THR A 34 2.44 -3.90 -24.76
C THR A 34 1.31 -3.14 -24.10
N VAL A 35 1.21 -3.27 -22.78
CA VAL A 35 0.26 -2.51 -21.95
C VAL A 35 1.04 -1.56 -21.04
N ARG A 36 0.52 -0.36 -20.84
CA ARG A 36 1.08 0.58 -19.87
C ARG A 36 0.33 0.47 -18.56
N LEU A 37 1.05 0.25 -17.48
CA LEU A 37 0.57 0.31 -16.11
C LEU A 37 0.96 1.66 -15.49
N SER A 38 0.07 2.26 -14.72
CA SER A 38 0.26 3.50 -13.98
C SER A 38 -0.37 3.40 -12.59
N THR A 39 0.24 4.04 -11.60
CA THR A 39 -0.27 4.12 -10.23
C THR A 39 -0.86 5.50 -9.94
N SER A 40 -1.90 5.56 -9.11
CA SER A 40 -2.45 6.83 -8.64
C SER A 40 -2.79 6.76 -7.15
N PRO A 41 -2.39 7.75 -6.34
CA PRO A 41 -2.70 7.78 -4.91
C PRO A 41 -4.21 7.83 -4.67
N THR A 42 -4.66 7.22 -3.57
CA THR A 42 -6.01 7.44 -3.01
C THR A 42 -5.91 8.10 -1.64
N THR A 43 -5.58 7.33 -0.60
CA THR A 43 -5.29 7.89 0.73
C THR A 43 -3.79 8.00 0.97
N ALA A 44 -3.01 7.10 0.37
CA ALA A 44 -1.56 7.15 0.38
C ALA A 44 -1.03 8.34 -0.45
N SER A 45 0.18 8.74 -0.13
CA SER A 45 0.95 9.88 -0.59
C SER A 45 2.34 9.45 -1.10
N GLU A 46 3.24 10.41 -1.32
CA GLU A 46 4.63 10.12 -1.70
C GLU A 46 5.49 9.65 -0.52
N GLU A 47 5.00 9.83 0.71
CA GLU A 47 5.62 9.35 1.94
C GLU A 47 5.44 7.83 2.07
N ASP A 48 4.40 7.23 1.46
CA ASP A 48 4.00 5.83 1.67
C ASP A 48 4.32 4.93 0.47
N PHE A 49 4.35 5.49 -0.75
CA PHE A 49 4.77 4.74 -1.94
C PHE A 49 5.37 5.62 -3.03
N LYS A 50 6.14 5.00 -3.94
CA LYS A 50 6.67 5.69 -5.12
C LYS A 50 5.78 5.45 -6.34
N SER A 51 5.14 6.53 -6.81
CA SER A 51 4.35 6.50 -8.03
C SER A 51 5.17 5.98 -9.22
N ARG A 52 4.56 5.10 -10.03
CA ARG A 52 5.24 4.35 -11.06
C ARG A 52 4.40 4.26 -12.34
N GLU A 53 5.05 4.47 -13.48
CA GLU A 53 4.55 4.09 -14.79
C GLU A 53 5.49 3.08 -15.45
N VAL A 54 4.95 2.03 -16.05
CA VAL A 54 5.76 0.98 -16.68
C VAL A 54 5.03 0.32 -17.84
N ASP A 55 5.76 0.05 -18.92
CA ASP A 55 5.26 -0.75 -20.03
C ASP A 55 5.57 -2.23 -19.81
N VAL A 56 4.55 -3.08 -19.91
CA VAL A 56 4.64 -4.53 -19.78
C VAL A 56 4.30 -5.17 -21.11
N THR A 57 5.20 -5.99 -21.65
CA THR A 57 5.01 -6.63 -22.95
C THR A 57 4.81 -8.13 -22.82
N PHE A 58 3.69 -8.61 -23.34
CA PHE A 58 3.39 -10.01 -23.60
C PHE A 58 3.85 -10.37 -25.01
N GLN A 59 4.67 -11.41 -25.14
CA GLN A 59 5.07 -11.93 -26.44
C GLN A 59 3.90 -12.66 -27.12
N ALA A 60 4.03 -12.94 -28.42
CA ALA A 60 3.01 -13.69 -29.15
C ALA A 60 2.72 -15.05 -28.47
N GLY A 61 1.45 -15.30 -28.16
CA GLY A 61 0.97 -16.51 -27.48
C GLY A 61 1.24 -16.55 -25.98
N GLU A 62 1.86 -15.53 -25.40
CA GLU A 62 2.09 -15.44 -23.95
C GLU A 62 0.80 -15.01 -23.24
N THR A 63 0.33 -15.83 -22.30
CA THR A 63 -0.90 -15.57 -21.54
C THR A 63 -0.70 -15.51 -20.03
N GLY A 64 0.37 -16.14 -19.52
CA GLY A 64 0.65 -16.26 -18.09
C GLY A 64 1.00 -14.92 -17.41
N PRO A 65 0.98 -14.88 -16.08
CA PRO A 65 1.11 -13.65 -15.32
C PRO A 65 2.49 -13.03 -15.44
N LYS A 66 2.51 -11.70 -15.53
CA LYS A 66 3.70 -10.86 -15.40
C LYS A 66 3.58 -10.03 -14.14
N VAL A 67 4.63 -10.06 -13.34
CA VAL A 67 4.72 -9.33 -12.07
C VAL A 67 5.38 -7.98 -12.29
N VAL A 68 4.76 -6.94 -11.75
CA VAL A 68 5.30 -5.58 -11.64
C VAL A 68 5.46 -5.28 -10.16
N GLU A 69 6.69 -4.96 -9.76
CA GLU A 69 6.98 -4.52 -8.40
C GLU A 69 6.76 -3.02 -8.27
N ILE A 70 6.14 -2.60 -7.17
CA ILE A 70 6.01 -1.20 -6.77
C ILE A 70 6.67 -1.07 -5.40
N ASP A 71 7.55 -0.09 -5.25
CA ASP A 71 8.25 0.16 -3.99
C ASP A 71 7.32 0.92 -3.04
N LEU A 72 7.12 0.36 -1.85
CA LEU A 72 6.52 1.03 -0.70
C LEU A 72 7.63 1.69 0.11
N VAL A 73 7.25 2.66 0.94
CA VAL A 73 8.15 3.31 1.89
C VAL A 73 7.78 2.80 3.27
N ASP A 74 8.77 2.27 3.96
CA ASP A 74 8.70 1.75 5.32
C ASP A 74 9.28 2.83 6.25
N ASP A 75 8.56 3.21 7.29
CA ASP A 75 9.05 4.16 8.28
C ASP A 75 8.98 3.67 9.74
N LEU A 76 8.65 4.53 10.72
CA LEU A 76 8.56 4.20 12.14
C LEU A 76 7.30 4.79 12.80
N LEU A 77 6.40 5.33 11.97
CA LEU A 77 5.24 6.09 12.36
C LEU A 77 4.04 5.14 12.35
N VAL A 78 3.30 5.03 13.46
CA VAL A 78 2.04 4.29 13.42
C VAL A 78 1.00 5.09 12.65
N GLU A 79 0.49 4.51 11.57
CA GLU A 79 -0.44 5.10 10.64
C GLU A 79 -1.78 4.35 10.56
N ALA A 80 -2.73 4.93 9.83
CA ALA A 80 -3.94 4.20 9.44
C ALA A 80 -3.64 3.38 8.19
N MET A 81 -4.47 2.37 7.88
CA MET A 81 -4.37 1.70 6.58
C MET A 81 -4.57 2.71 5.46
N GLU A 82 -3.58 2.79 4.58
CA GLU A 82 -3.59 3.64 3.41
C GLU A 82 -3.70 2.86 2.10
N SER A 83 -3.86 3.56 0.97
CA SER A 83 -4.12 2.91 -0.31
C SER A 83 -3.74 3.74 -1.51
N PHE A 84 -3.45 3.04 -2.61
CA PHE A 84 -3.36 3.59 -3.95
C PHE A 84 -3.96 2.63 -4.98
N ASN A 85 -4.29 3.15 -6.17
CA ASN A 85 -4.81 2.36 -7.28
C ASN A 85 -3.73 2.06 -8.32
N VAL A 86 -3.89 0.93 -9.00
CA VAL A 86 -3.09 0.52 -10.15
C VAL A 86 -4.00 0.31 -11.35
N SER A 87 -3.63 0.90 -12.49
CA SER A 87 -4.43 0.87 -13.71
C SER A 87 -3.58 0.58 -14.95
N LEU A 88 -4.10 -0.27 -15.82
CA LEU A 88 -3.68 -0.47 -17.20
C LEU A 88 -4.26 0.67 -18.06
N VAL A 89 -3.46 1.67 -18.37
CA VAL A 89 -3.92 2.95 -18.97
C VAL A 89 -3.87 2.96 -20.50
N SER A 90 -3.09 2.08 -21.13
CA SER A 90 -3.05 1.96 -22.60
C SER A 90 -2.59 0.58 -23.05
N THR A 91 -2.89 0.26 -24.31
CA THR A 91 -2.48 -0.98 -24.99
C THR A 91 -2.01 -0.65 -26.40
N SER A 92 -0.96 -1.34 -26.87
CA SER A 92 -0.48 -1.23 -28.26
C SER A 92 -1.40 -1.94 -29.27
N ASN A 93 -2.33 -2.78 -28.80
CA ASN A 93 -3.24 -3.54 -29.65
C ASN A 93 -4.71 -3.16 -29.36
N PRO A 94 -5.42 -2.53 -30.32
CA PRO A 94 -6.79 -2.08 -30.11
C PRO A 94 -7.83 -3.20 -30.01
N ALA A 95 -7.47 -4.45 -30.36
CA ALA A 95 -8.33 -5.62 -30.17
C ALA A 95 -8.18 -6.26 -28.77
N VAL A 96 -7.31 -5.70 -27.92
CA VAL A 96 -7.15 -6.09 -26.52
C VAL A 96 -7.86 -5.06 -25.65
N SER A 97 -8.79 -5.53 -24.82
CA SER A 97 -9.42 -4.71 -23.78
C SER A 97 -8.66 -4.86 -22.46
N LEU A 98 -8.74 -3.84 -21.62
CA LEU A 98 -8.06 -3.78 -20.32
C LEU A 98 -9.10 -3.80 -19.21
N GLU A 99 -8.90 -4.65 -18.21
CA GLU A 99 -9.71 -4.70 -17.00
C GLU A 99 -9.02 -3.94 -15.86
N ASN A 100 -9.73 -2.96 -15.29
CA ASN A 100 -9.23 -1.96 -14.35
C ASN A 100 -10.27 -1.59 -13.29
N PRO A 101 -9.88 -0.92 -12.20
CA PRO A 101 -8.53 -0.87 -11.61
C PRO A 101 -8.32 -2.04 -10.62
N ALA A 102 -7.11 -2.15 -10.08
CA ALA A 102 -6.86 -2.87 -8.83
C ALA A 102 -6.44 -1.87 -7.74
N THR A 103 -6.68 -2.21 -6.48
CA THR A 103 -6.31 -1.41 -5.31
C THR A 103 -5.21 -2.10 -4.52
N VAL A 104 -4.22 -1.34 -4.07
CA VAL A 104 -3.21 -1.77 -3.12
C VAL A 104 -3.49 -1.07 -1.81
N ASN A 105 -3.66 -1.84 -0.74
CA ASN A 105 -3.74 -1.34 0.63
C ASN A 105 -2.36 -1.52 1.27
N ILE A 106 -1.85 -0.46 1.87
CA ILE A 106 -0.61 -0.44 2.62
C ILE A 106 -0.96 -0.75 4.08
N LEU A 107 -0.40 -1.83 4.60
CA LEU A 107 -0.61 -2.26 5.97
C LEU A 107 0.55 -1.77 6.83
N ASP A 108 0.23 -0.87 7.74
CA ASP A 108 1.13 -0.39 8.79
C ASP A 108 1.65 -1.56 9.63
N ASN A 109 2.96 -1.63 9.84
CA ASN A 109 3.60 -2.66 10.66
C ASN A 109 4.32 -2.08 11.89
N ASP A 110 4.10 -0.79 12.16
CA ASP A 110 4.71 -0.06 13.26
C ASP A 110 3.93 -0.16 14.58
N GLU A 111 4.66 0.09 15.68
CA GLU A 111 4.08 0.04 17.03
C GLU A 111 4.53 1.22 17.89
N ALA A 112 3.58 1.76 18.65
CA ALA A 112 3.82 2.78 19.66
C ALA A 112 3.34 2.32 21.05
N VAL A 113 4.13 2.64 22.08
CA VAL A 113 3.82 2.25 23.46
C VAL A 113 3.34 3.47 24.23
N ILE A 114 2.15 3.37 24.83
CA ILE A 114 1.63 4.40 25.73
C ILE A 114 1.60 3.87 27.17
N GLY A 115 2.04 4.71 28.09
CA GLY A 115 2.01 4.36 29.50
C GLY A 115 2.22 5.56 30.42
N PHE A 116 2.33 5.27 31.71
CA PHE A 116 2.65 6.28 32.69
C PHE A 116 4.07 6.79 32.48
N THR A 117 4.24 8.10 32.44
CA THR A 117 5.57 8.73 32.22
C THR A 117 6.50 8.62 33.44
N GLN A 118 6.01 8.11 34.56
CA GLN A 118 6.74 7.91 35.79
C GLN A 118 6.30 6.59 36.43
N ASP A 119 7.25 5.82 36.94
CA ASP A 119 6.97 4.55 37.63
C ASP A 119 6.34 4.79 39.02
N VAL A 120 6.66 5.93 39.64
CA VAL A 120 6.20 6.29 40.98
C VAL A 120 5.74 7.75 41.01
N TYR A 121 4.56 7.98 41.58
CA TYR A 121 4.01 9.30 41.87
C TYR A 121 3.91 9.48 43.37
N GLU A 122 4.81 10.26 43.96
CA GLU A 122 4.77 10.61 45.37
C GLU A 122 3.90 11.85 45.57
N ILE A 123 2.75 11.68 46.24
CA ILE A 123 1.77 12.74 46.48
C ILE A 123 1.59 12.90 47.99
N ILE A 124 1.69 14.13 48.47
CA ILE A 124 1.45 14.45 49.88
C ILE A 124 -0.05 14.50 50.15
N GLU A 125 -0.50 13.90 51.26
CA GLU A 125 -1.89 14.01 51.69
C GLU A 125 -2.30 15.48 51.91
N GLY A 126 -3.50 15.86 51.46
CA GLY A 126 -3.97 17.25 51.55
C GLY A 126 -3.54 18.19 50.42
N SER A 127 -2.76 17.73 49.43
CA SER A 127 -2.32 18.54 48.27
C SER A 127 -3.41 18.85 47.22
N GLY A 128 -4.64 18.38 47.46
CA GLY A 128 -5.70 18.39 46.45
C GLY A 128 -5.66 17.14 45.55
N LYS A 129 -5.81 17.31 44.23
CA LYS A 129 -5.88 16.20 43.27
C LYS A 129 -4.49 15.70 42.87
N ALA A 130 -4.27 14.39 42.89
CA ALA A 130 -3.10 13.76 42.27
C ALA A 130 -3.18 13.94 40.74
N ARG A 131 -2.05 14.29 40.11
CA ARG A 131 -1.92 14.39 38.65
C ARG A 131 -1.02 13.26 38.19
N VAL A 132 -1.60 12.28 37.51
CA VAL A 132 -0.88 11.18 36.87
C VAL A 132 -0.70 11.55 35.40
N LYS A 133 0.51 11.37 34.87
CA LYS A 133 0.84 11.70 33.48
C LYS A 133 0.95 10.42 32.65
N VAL A 134 0.25 10.40 31.53
CA VAL A 134 0.34 9.37 30.49
C VAL A 134 0.99 9.99 29.26
N GLY A 135 1.79 9.23 28.53
CA GLY A 135 2.44 9.67 27.31
C GLY A 135 2.99 8.52 26.49
N LEU A 136 3.45 8.83 25.28
CA LEU A 136 4.23 7.93 24.45
C LEU A 136 5.57 7.62 25.14
N LEU A 137 5.83 6.34 25.35
CA LEU A 137 7.06 5.82 25.91
C LEU A 137 8.05 5.42 24.81
N SER A 138 7.54 4.96 23.67
CA SER A 138 8.31 4.65 22.44
C SER A 138 7.40 4.69 21.21
N GLY A 139 8.01 4.75 20.02
CA GLY A 139 7.32 4.87 18.73
C GLY A 139 6.82 6.29 18.46
N GLU A 140 6.44 6.53 17.21
CA GLU A 140 5.81 7.77 16.75
C GLU A 140 4.42 7.42 16.18
N THR A 141 3.49 8.37 16.10
CA THR A 141 2.14 8.11 15.58
C THR A 141 1.63 9.27 14.72
N ALA A 142 1.15 8.99 13.50
CA ALA A 142 0.42 9.96 12.67
C ALA A 142 -1.06 10.03 13.03
N VAL A 143 -1.57 8.97 13.67
CA VAL A 143 -2.96 8.83 14.09
C VAL A 143 -3.15 9.12 15.58
N PRO A 144 -4.33 9.64 15.99
CA PRO A 144 -4.60 9.85 17.41
C PRO A 144 -4.71 8.52 18.16
N VAL A 145 -3.86 8.36 19.19
CA VAL A 145 -3.95 7.20 20.10
C VAL A 145 -4.81 7.54 21.32
N THR A 146 -5.73 6.65 21.67
CA THR A 146 -6.62 6.83 22.83
C THR A 146 -6.35 5.73 23.86
N VAL A 147 -6.27 6.11 25.14
CA VAL A 147 -6.11 5.20 26.30
C VAL A 147 -7.39 5.14 27.12
#